data_AF-A0A8S9SPP6-F1
#
_entry.id   AF-A0A8S9SPP6-F1
#
_cell.length_a   1.000
_cell.length_b   1.000
_cell.length_c   1.000
_cell.angle_alpha   90.00
_cell.angle_beta   90.00
_cell.angle_gamma   90.00
#
_symmetry.space_group_name_H-M   'P 1'
#
loop_
_entity.id
_entity.type
_entity.pdbx_description
1 polymer ?
#
loop_
_entity_poly.entity_id
_entity_poly.type
_entity_poly.pdbx_seq_one_letter_code
_entity_poly.pdbx_strand_id
1 'polypeptide(L)'
;MYKERGTRGSKSEVVVVDQKRVNKVHDNHRASHSLLRKKHILAQSTHDVVTMIGGPSYEVKLGRKDGFESKAHKVRENLPLPNHTVHDMMSLFQKKGFTLKEMVALSGAHTIGISHCKDFISRVIGPQPDPDIEARYAEVLKSLCKDYTVNETRGSFLDPVTPDKFDNMYYKNLEKGMGLLASDHILFKYNSTRPFVELYANDQTVFFEDFARAMEKLGMVGVKGDKDGEVRRRCDNLNKPNGSVAEPDKSFTSNISFELNL
;
A
#
# COMPACT_ATOMS: atom_id res chain seq x y z
N MET A 1 -37.52 1.26 9.77
CA MET A 1 -37.10 2.65 9.57
C MET A 1 -36.04 2.99 10.63
N TYR A 2 -34.79 2.63 10.40
CA TYR A 2 -33.62 3.21 11.07
C TYR A 2 -32.49 3.18 10.04
N LYS A 3 -31.95 4.36 9.79
CA LYS A 3 -31.08 4.73 8.67
C LYS A 3 -29.77 5.16 9.30
N GLU A 4 -28.80 4.26 9.39
CA GLU A 4 -27.44 4.65 9.81
C GLU A 4 -26.58 4.90 8.59
N ARG A 5 -26.22 6.19 8.42
CA ARG A 5 -25.29 6.69 7.43
C ARG A 5 -23.88 6.25 7.85
N GLY A 6 -23.37 5.20 7.20
CA GLY A 6 -21.97 4.80 7.35
C GLY A 6 -21.04 5.81 6.68
N THR A 7 -20.25 6.51 7.49
CA THR A 7 -19.18 7.40 7.02
C THR A 7 -18.06 6.58 6.37
N ARG A 8 -17.87 6.76 5.05
CA ARG A 8 -16.71 6.25 4.31
C ARG A 8 -15.46 6.98 4.81
N GLY A 9 -14.73 6.39 5.76
CA GLY A 9 -13.43 6.91 6.18
C GLY A 9 -12.38 6.81 5.07
N SER A 10 -11.39 7.70 5.14
CA SER A 10 -10.18 7.71 4.32
C SER A 10 -9.57 6.31 4.25
N LYS A 11 -9.17 5.90 3.04
CA LYS A 11 -8.56 4.60 2.79
C LYS A 11 -7.09 4.73 3.15
N SER A 12 -6.63 3.95 4.11
CA SER A 12 -5.21 3.82 4.44
C SER A 12 -4.47 3.27 3.21
N GLU A 13 -3.48 4.00 2.68
CA GLU A 13 -2.68 3.60 1.53
C GLU A 13 -1.34 3.03 1.99
N VAL A 14 -1.20 1.70 1.91
CA VAL A 14 0.09 1.02 1.75
C VAL A 14 -0.12 -0.07 0.71
N VAL A 15 0.69 -0.01 -0.36
CA VAL A 15 0.77 -0.96 -1.47
C VAL A 15 -0.60 -1.53 -1.85
N VAL A 16 -1.52 -0.69 -2.33
CA VAL A 16 -2.69 -1.24 -3.01
C VAL A 16 -2.23 -1.69 -4.39
N VAL A 17 -1.77 -2.94 -4.51
CA VAL A 17 -1.82 -3.60 -5.82
C VAL A 17 -3.31 -3.64 -6.17
N ASP A 18 -3.72 -2.82 -7.13
CA ASP A 18 -5.11 -2.71 -7.56
C ASP A 18 -5.71 -4.11 -7.73
N GLN A 19 -6.76 -4.40 -6.96
CA GLN A 19 -7.47 -5.68 -6.98
C GLN A 19 -7.93 -6.05 -8.39
N LYS A 20 -8.22 -5.07 -9.27
CA LYS A 20 -8.58 -5.32 -10.67
C LYS A 20 -7.41 -5.90 -11.46
N ARG A 21 -6.18 -5.50 -11.17
CA ARG A 21 -4.96 -6.06 -11.78
C ARG A 21 -4.62 -7.44 -11.19
N VAL A 22 -4.79 -7.63 -9.88
CA VAL A 22 -4.62 -8.95 -9.22
C VAL A 22 -5.61 -9.99 -9.77
N ASN A 23 -6.88 -9.62 -9.98
CA ASN A 23 -7.88 -10.52 -10.57
C ASN A 23 -7.53 -10.88 -12.03
N LYS A 24 -6.98 -9.93 -12.79
CA LYS A 24 -6.53 -10.17 -14.17
C LYS A 24 -5.32 -11.12 -14.24
N VAL A 25 -4.41 -11.06 -13.25
CA VAL A 25 -3.29 -12.02 -13.12
C VAL A 25 -3.79 -13.39 -12.68
N HIS A 26 -4.75 -13.45 -11.76
CA HIS A 26 -5.40 -14.70 -11.34
C HIS A 26 -6.07 -15.45 -12.50
N ASP A 27 -6.76 -14.74 -13.39
CA ASP A 27 -7.42 -15.35 -14.54
C ASP A 27 -6.42 -15.88 -15.59
N ASN A 28 -5.26 -15.24 -15.73
CA ASN A 28 -4.16 -15.73 -16.57
C ASN A 28 -3.40 -16.92 -15.94
N HIS A 29 -3.34 -17.03 -14.61
CA HIS A 29 -2.66 -18.11 -13.90
C HIS A 29 -3.52 -19.38 -13.71
N ARG A 30 -4.79 -19.34 -14.12
CA ARG A 30 -5.71 -20.49 -14.07
C ARG A 30 -5.25 -21.68 -14.93
N ALA A 31 -4.29 -21.48 -15.83
CA ALA A 31 -3.81 -22.50 -16.75
C ALA A 31 -2.66 -23.40 -16.24
N SER A 32 -1.95 -23.07 -15.14
CA SER A 32 -0.71 -23.82 -14.81
C SER A 32 -0.54 -24.44 -13.42
N HIS A 33 -1.26 -24.09 -12.35
CA HIS A 33 -1.02 -24.78 -11.07
C HIS A 33 -2.29 -24.93 -10.21
N SER A 34 -2.73 -26.16 -10.03
CA SER A 34 -3.90 -26.57 -9.23
C SER A 34 -3.70 -26.48 -7.70
N LEU A 35 -2.66 -25.80 -7.19
CA LEU A 35 -2.28 -25.84 -5.76
C LEU A 35 -1.86 -24.50 -5.12
N LEU A 36 -1.99 -23.35 -5.80
CA LEU A 36 -1.56 -22.05 -5.25
C LEU A 36 -2.60 -21.47 -4.25
N ARG A 37 -2.15 -21.14 -3.03
CA ARG A 37 -3.01 -20.61 -1.94
C ARG A 37 -3.18 -19.09 -2.07
N LYS A 38 -4.24 -18.50 -1.53
CA LYS A 38 -4.67 -17.13 -1.89
C LYS A 38 -3.84 -15.97 -1.36
N LYS A 39 -3.41 -16.02 -0.11
CA LYS A 39 -2.36 -15.10 0.35
C LYS A 39 -1.07 -15.25 -0.46
N HIS A 40 -0.81 -16.41 -1.07
CA HIS A 40 0.32 -16.57 -2.00
C HIS A 40 0.03 -15.89 -3.32
N ILE A 41 -1.21 -15.97 -3.83
CA ILE A 41 -1.60 -15.26 -5.05
C ILE A 41 -1.33 -13.76 -4.89
N LEU A 42 -1.68 -13.16 -3.75
CA LEU A 42 -1.41 -11.73 -3.54
C LEU A 42 0.10 -11.43 -3.44
N ALA A 43 0.85 -12.18 -2.63
CA ALA A 43 2.29 -11.95 -2.46
C ALA A 43 3.07 -12.19 -3.76
N GLN A 44 2.75 -13.27 -4.48
CA GLN A 44 3.34 -13.61 -5.78
C GLN A 44 2.94 -12.59 -6.85
N SER A 45 1.66 -12.23 -6.96
CA SER A 45 1.22 -11.21 -7.93
C SER A 45 1.89 -9.86 -7.67
N THR A 46 2.13 -9.52 -6.40
CA THR A 46 2.86 -8.29 -6.04
C THR A 46 4.29 -8.37 -6.56
N HIS A 47 5.00 -9.46 -6.26
CA HIS A 47 6.35 -9.69 -6.76
C HIS A 47 6.42 -9.61 -8.30
N ASP A 48 5.49 -10.28 -8.98
CA ASP A 48 5.49 -10.35 -10.44
C ASP A 48 5.21 -8.98 -11.06
N VAL A 49 4.28 -8.20 -10.49
CA VAL A 49 4.01 -6.84 -10.94
C VAL A 49 5.23 -5.95 -10.72
N VAL A 50 5.84 -5.96 -9.52
CA VAL A 50 7.04 -5.15 -9.21
C VAL A 50 8.19 -5.48 -10.17
N THR A 51 8.44 -6.76 -10.43
CA THR A 51 9.49 -7.19 -11.35
C THR A 51 9.18 -6.76 -12.79
N MET A 52 7.93 -6.92 -13.25
CA MET A 52 7.51 -6.59 -14.61
C MET A 52 7.66 -5.11 -14.96
N ILE A 53 7.52 -4.22 -13.97
CA ILE A 53 7.61 -2.77 -14.15
C ILE A 53 9.00 -2.21 -13.81
N GLY A 54 10.02 -3.07 -13.69
CA GLY A 54 11.43 -2.70 -13.55
C GLY A 54 12.00 -2.68 -12.13
N GLY A 55 11.22 -3.11 -11.14
CA GLY A 55 11.65 -3.21 -9.74
C GLY A 55 12.47 -4.47 -9.44
N PRO A 56 12.91 -4.65 -8.18
CA PRO A 56 13.69 -5.80 -7.77
C PRO A 56 12.85 -7.08 -7.74
N SER A 57 13.51 -8.21 -8.06
CA SER A 57 13.01 -9.54 -7.74
C SER A 57 13.46 -9.94 -6.33
N TYR A 58 12.64 -10.73 -5.63
CA TYR A 58 12.89 -11.18 -4.26
C TYR A 58 12.16 -12.49 -3.99
N GLU A 59 12.58 -13.25 -2.98
CA GLU A 59 12.00 -14.56 -2.70
C GLU A 59 10.61 -14.42 -2.04
N VAL A 60 9.57 -14.97 -2.70
CA VAL A 60 8.24 -15.06 -2.09
C VAL A 60 8.12 -16.36 -1.30
N LYS A 61 8.23 -16.27 0.03
CA LYS A 61 8.01 -17.42 0.91
C LYS A 61 6.56 -17.89 0.85
N LEU A 62 6.39 -19.15 0.46
CA LEU A 62 5.10 -19.82 0.37
C LEU A 62 4.73 -20.48 1.70
N GLY A 63 3.48 -20.96 1.81
CA GLY A 63 2.98 -21.71 2.97
C GLY A 63 1.98 -20.97 3.87
N ARG A 64 1.82 -19.64 3.74
CA ARG A 64 0.76 -18.88 4.44
C ARG A 64 -0.65 -19.46 4.28
N LYS A 65 -1.44 -19.43 5.36
CA LYS A 65 -2.88 -19.71 5.35
C LYS A 65 -3.74 -18.45 5.52
N ASP A 66 -4.94 -18.50 4.96
CA ASP A 66 -5.92 -17.43 5.07
C ASP A 66 -6.52 -17.44 6.49
N GLY A 67 -6.71 -16.26 7.08
CA GLY A 67 -7.31 -16.16 8.42
C GLY A 67 -8.82 -16.39 8.39
N PHE A 68 -9.43 -16.56 9.56
CA PHE A 68 -10.89 -16.76 9.67
C PHE A 68 -11.69 -15.46 9.86
N GLU A 69 -11.01 -14.31 10.00
CA GLU A 69 -11.66 -13.02 10.26
C GLU A 69 -11.02 -11.91 9.43
N SER A 70 -11.85 -10.91 9.09
CA SER A 70 -11.46 -9.57 8.59
C SER A 70 -12.34 -8.56 9.32
N LYS A 71 -11.72 -7.56 9.95
CA LYS A 71 -12.40 -6.59 10.83
C LYS A 71 -11.96 -5.19 10.46
N ALA A 72 -12.90 -4.35 9.98
CA ALA A 72 -12.58 -3.02 9.45
C ALA A 72 -11.85 -2.10 10.45
N HIS A 73 -12.16 -2.17 11.75
CA HIS A 73 -11.49 -1.34 12.76
C HIS A 73 -10.00 -1.68 12.90
N LYS A 74 -9.62 -2.96 12.71
CA LYS A 74 -8.21 -3.39 12.77
C LYS A 74 -7.37 -2.71 11.69
N VAL A 75 -7.95 -2.36 10.55
CA VAL A 75 -7.22 -1.73 9.42
C VAL A 75 -6.69 -0.37 9.84
N ARG A 76 -7.54 0.50 10.40
CA ARG A 76 -7.15 1.87 10.79
C ARG A 76 -6.11 1.91 11.90
N GLU A 77 -6.13 0.92 12.79
CA GLU A 77 -5.18 0.81 13.91
C GLU A 77 -3.81 0.26 13.50
N ASN A 78 -3.69 -0.32 12.30
CA ASN A 78 -2.52 -1.08 11.87
C ASN A 78 -1.85 -0.58 10.60
N LEU A 79 -2.42 0.42 9.92
CA LEU A 79 -1.87 0.99 8.69
C LEU A 79 -1.55 2.47 8.86
N PRO A 80 -0.43 2.95 8.30
CA PRO A 80 -0.13 4.37 8.28
C PRO A 80 -1.16 5.12 7.43
N LEU A 81 -1.42 6.38 7.80
CA LEU A 81 -2.31 7.27 7.08
C LEU A 81 -1.50 8.30 6.27
N PRO A 82 -2.08 8.85 5.19
CA PRO A 82 -1.42 9.84 4.31
C PRO A 82 -0.90 11.11 5.01
N ASN A 83 -1.36 11.38 6.23
CA ASN A 83 -1.00 12.55 7.03
C ASN A 83 -0.28 12.21 8.34
N HIS A 84 0.16 10.96 8.53
CA HIS A 84 0.92 10.56 9.71
C HIS A 84 2.30 11.23 9.76
N THR A 85 2.77 11.47 10.99
CA THR A 85 4.15 11.88 11.22
C THR A 85 5.11 10.68 11.09
N VAL A 86 6.42 10.94 11.00
CA VAL A 86 7.45 9.88 11.03
C VAL A 86 7.31 9.03 12.30
N HIS A 87 7.01 9.64 13.44
CA HIS A 87 6.83 8.91 14.69
C HIS A 87 5.63 7.97 14.66
N ASP A 88 4.49 8.41 14.12
CA ASP A 88 3.29 7.59 14.00
C ASP A 88 3.50 6.41 13.06
N MET A 89 4.13 6.65 11.90
CA MET A 89 4.50 5.60 10.97
C MET A 89 5.48 4.61 11.63
N MET A 90 6.53 5.12 12.28
CA MET A 90 7.52 4.27 12.93
C MET A 90 6.92 3.40 14.03
N SER A 91 6.01 3.92 14.84
CA SER A 91 5.30 3.15 15.87
C SER A 91 4.54 1.95 15.28
N LEU A 92 3.90 2.13 14.12
CA LEU A 92 3.19 1.05 13.42
C LEU A 92 4.14 0.00 12.82
N PHE A 93 5.25 0.45 12.23
CA PHE A 93 6.26 -0.43 11.63
C PHE A 93 7.04 -1.22 12.69
N GLN A 94 7.42 -0.58 13.80
CA GLN A 94 8.11 -1.23 14.92
C GLN A 94 7.28 -2.32 15.58
N LYS A 95 5.96 -2.12 15.73
CA LYS A 95 5.04 -3.17 16.21
C LYS A 95 5.06 -4.42 15.33
N LYS A 96 5.51 -4.31 14.08
CA LYS A 96 5.64 -5.41 13.12
C LYS A 96 7.11 -5.82 12.91
N GLY A 97 8.01 -5.32 13.75
CA GLY A 97 9.42 -5.69 13.76
C GLY A 97 10.28 -4.98 12.70
N PHE A 98 9.79 -3.91 12.08
CA PHE A 98 10.55 -3.15 11.09
C PHE A 98 11.38 -2.02 11.72
N THR A 99 12.55 -1.80 11.14
CA THR A 99 13.46 -0.69 11.42
C THR A 99 13.03 0.56 10.67
N LEU A 100 13.64 1.71 11.02
CA LEU A 100 13.37 2.98 10.35
C LEU A 100 13.79 2.92 8.88
N LYS A 101 14.93 2.27 8.59
CA LYS A 101 15.43 2.09 7.23
C LYS A 101 14.49 1.25 6.38
N GLU A 102 13.97 0.15 6.93
CA GLU A 102 13.00 -0.71 6.24
C GLU A 102 11.66 0.00 6.01
N MET A 103 11.21 0.84 6.96
CA MET A 103 10.04 1.69 6.75
C MET A 103 10.24 2.64 5.56
N VAL A 104 11.37 3.37 5.51
CA VAL A 104 11.68 4.28 4.40
C VAL A 104 11.83 3.53 3.08
N ALA A 105 12.41 2.31 3.08
CA ALA A 105 12.48 1.47 1.89
C ALA A 105 11.07 1.10 1.40
N LEU A 106 10.20 0.60 2.28
CA LEU A 106 8.84 0.20 1.92
C LEU A 106 7.96 1.36 1.46
N SER A 107 8.18 2.58 1.96
CA SER A 107 7.54 3.79 1.42
C SER A 107 7.87 4.04 -0.06
N GLY A 108 9.02 3.54 -0.54
CA GLY A 108 9.41 3.60 -1.95
C GLY A 108 8.46 2.90 -2.91
N ALA A 109 7.55 2.04 -2.42
CA ALA A 109 6.47 1.49 -3.25
C ALA A 109 5.54 2.56 -3.83
N HIS A 110 5.52 3.77 -3.26
CA HIS A 110 4.81 4.93 -3.82
C HIS A 110 5.46 5.51 -5.09
N THR A 111 6.55 4.91 -5.60
CA THR A 111 7.01 5.14 -6.98
C THR A 111 5.96 4.75 -8.02
N ILE A 112 4.95 3.95 -7.65
CA ILE A 112 3.81 3.61 -8.50
C ILE A 112 2.48 3.87 -7.80
N GLY A 113 1.42 3.96 -8.60
CA GLY A 113 0.05 4.04 -8.13
C GLY A 113 -0.47 5.47 -8.04
N ILE A 114 -1.67 5.59 -7.47
CA ILE A 114 -2.40 6.85 -7.37
C ILE A 114 -2.87 7.06 -5.94
N SER A 115 -3.05 8.32 -5.56
CA SER A 115 -3.79 8.69 -4.36
C SER A 115 -4.93 9.63 -4.71
N HIS A 116 -6.02 9.57 -3.95
CA HIS A 116 -7.17 10.44 -4.18
C HIS A 116 -6.95 11.84 -3.61
N CYS A 117 -7.53 12.85 -4.26
CA CYS A 117 -7.39 14.25 -3.83
C CYS A 117 -7.72 14.47 -2.34
N LYS A 118 -8.73 13.77 -1.79
CA LYS A 118 -9.11 13.89 -0.38
C LYS A 118 -7.98 13.54 0.61
N ASP A 119 -7.01 12.74 0.17
CA ASP A 119 -5.94 12.20 1.01
C ASP A 119 -4.72 13.14 1.06
N PHE A 120 -4.58 14.07 0.10
CA PHE A 120 -3.44 15.00 0.04
C PHE A 120 -3.79 16.48 -0.17
N ILE A 121 -5.00 16.85 -0.60
CA ILE A 121 -5.26 18.25 -0.99
C ILE A 121 -5.20 19.23 0.19
N SER A 122 -5.42 18.74 1.41
CA SER A 122 -5.35 19.54 2.64
C SER A 122 -3.94 20.10 2.91
N ARG A 123 -2.87 19.42 2.50
CA ARG A 123 -1.50 19.98 2.61
C ARG A 123 -1.19 21.01 1.52
N VAL A 124 -2.01 21.14 0.48
CA VAL A 124 -1.79 22.10 -0.62
C VAL A 124 -2.62 23.38 -0.44
N ILE A 125 -3.88 23.24 -0.01
CA ILE A 125 -4.83 24.37 0.13
C ILE A 125 -5.56 24.39 1.48
N GLY A 126 -5.18 23.55 2.43
CA GLY A 126 -5.79 23.54 3.75
C GLY A 126 -5.35 24.73 4.61
N PRO A 127 -5.79 24.78 5.89
CA PRO A 127 -5.51 25.89 6.79
C PRO A 127 -4.01 26.11 7.06
N GLN A 128 -3.21 25.06 6.95
CA GLN A 128 -1.76 25.08 7.09
C GLN A 128 -1.14 24.37 5.89
N PRO A 129 -1.01 25.05 4.74
CA PRO A 129 -0.38 24.45 3.57
C PRO A 129 1.09 24.18 3.85
N ASP A 130 1.62 23.09 3.30
CA ASP A 130 3.02 22.72 3.39
C ASP A 130 3.86 23.71 2.56
N PRO A 131 4.71 24.54 3.17
CA PRO A 131 5.43 25.58 2.44
C PRO A 131 6.54 25.01 1.54
N ASP A 132 6.95 23.77 1.76
CA ASP A 132 8.08 23.13 1.07
C ASP A 132 7.63 22.33 -0.17
N ILE A 133 6.32 22.34 -0.49
CA ILE A 133 5.84 21.78 -1.75
C ILE A 133 6.36 22.61 -2.92
N GLU A 134 6.82 21.96 -3.99
CA GLU A 134 7.26 22.68 -5.19
C GLU A 134 6.10 23.49 -5.77
N ALA A 135 6.34 24.77 -6.04
CA ALA A 135 5.29 25.73 -6.32
C ALA A 135 4.48 25.39 -7.59
N ARG A 136 5.15 24.94 -8.67
CA ARG A 136 4.44 24.56 -9.90
C ARG A 136 3.64 23.28 -9.70
N TYR A 137 4.20 22.32 -8.97
CA TYR A 137 3.53 21.08 -8.62
C TYR A 137 2.27 21.34 -7.78
N ALA A 138 2.35 22.24 -6.80
CA ALA A 138 1.20 22.66 -6.03
C ALA A 138 0.07 23.25 -6.91
N GLU A 139 0.40 24.10 -7.89
CA GLU A 139 -0.60 24.64 -8.82
C GLU A 139 -1.25 23.54 -9.69
N VAL A 140 -0.46 22.56 -10.15
CA VAL A 140 -0.99 21.38 -10.86
C VAL A 140 -1.98 20.61 -9.98
N LEU A 141 -1.61 20.33 -8.72
CA LEU A 141 -2.48 19.62 -7.78
C LEU A 141 -3.76 20.41 -7.45
N LYS A 142 -3.68 21.74 -7.30
CA LYS A 142 -4.85 22.61 -7.09
C LYS A 142 -5.82 22.53 -8.26
N SER A 143 -5.32 22.63 -9.49
CA SER A 143 -6.13 22.52 -10.71
C SER A 143 -6.79 21.14 -10.82
N LEU A 144 -6.00 20.08 -10.64
CA LEU A 144 -6.47 18.70 -10.69
C LEU A 144 -7.60 18.44 -9.68
N CYS A 145 -7.49 18.98 -8.46
CA CYS A 145 -8.41 18.71 -7.38
C CYS A 145 -9.54 19.74 -7.22
N LYS A 146 -9.74 20.70 -8.13
CA LYS A 146 -10.75 21.77 -8.00
C LYS A 146 -12.16 21.31 -7.58
N ASP A 147 -12.62 20.15 -8.06
CA ASP A 147 -13.96 19.61 -7.79
C ASP A 147 -13.94 18.25 -7.07
N TYR A 148 -12.90 17.98 -6.28
CA TYR A 148 -12.72 16.66 -5.65
C TYR A 148 -13.82 16.26 -4.66
N THR A 149 -14.56 17.23 -4.10
CA THR A 149 -15.69 16.99 -3.20
C THR A 149 -16.95 16.53 -3.95
N VAL A 150 -17.05 16.82 -5.24
CA VAL A 150 -18.13 16.37 -6.13
C VAL A 150 -17.76 15.05 -6.79
N ASN A 151 -16.49 14.92 -7.22
CA ASN A 151 -15.95 13.70 -7.81
C ASN A 151 -14.82 13.12 -6.94
N GLU A 152 -15.20 12.24 -6.00
CA GLU A 152 -14.28 11.56 -5.08
C GLU A 152 -13.26 10.64 -5.78
N THR A 153 -13.43 10.37 -7.09
CA THR A 153 -12.48 9.52 -7.85
C THR A 153 -11.26 10.28 -8.36
N ARG A 154 -11.27 11.62 -8.30
CA ARG A 154 -10.11 12.43 -8.69
C ARG A 154 -8.90 12.11 -7.82
N GLY A 155 -7.73 12.06 -8.45
CA GLY A 155 -6.48 11.70 -7.81
C GLY A 155 -5.29 11.99 -8.70
N SER A 156 -4.09 11.92 -8.12
CA SER A 156 -2.81 12.12 -8.78
C SER A 156 -1.97 10.85 -8.65
N PHE A 157 -1.01 10.67 -9.56
CA PHE A 157 0.04 9.68 -9.37
C PHE A 157 0.89 10.03 -8.15
N LEU A 158 1.28 9.01 -7.39
CA LEU A 158 2.18 9.16 -6.25
C LEU A 158 3.59 9.58 -6.70
N ASP A 159 4.02 9.08 -7.86
CA ASP A 159 5.18 9.56 -8.61
C ASP A 159 4.73 10.40 -9.84
N PRO A 160 4.90 11.73 -9.82
CA PRO A 160 4.52 12.57 -10.94
C PRO A 160 5.47 12.51 -12.15
N VAL A 161 6.64 11.85 -12.04
CA VAL A 161 7.70 11.84 -13.06
C VAL A 161 7.76 10.51 -13.81
N THR A 162 7.68 9.37 -13.11
CA THR A 162 7.72 8.01 -13.71
C THR A 162 6.58 7.12 -13.18
N PRO A 163 5.31 7.49 -13.41
CA PRO A 163 4.15 6.85 -12.76
C PRO A 163 3.94 5.35 -13.10
N ASP A 164 4.61 4.85 -14.15
CA ASP A 164 4.49 3.49 -14.67
C ASP A 164 5.73 2.62 -14.43
N LYS A 165 6.75 3.14 -13.75
CA LYS A 165 8.00 2.43 -13.45
C LYS A 165 8.19 2.27 -11.96
N PHE A 166 8.72 1.12 -11.57
CA PHE A 166 9.24 0.95 -10.22
C PHE A 166 10.72 1.30 -10.22
N ASP A 167 11.05 2.52 -9.79
CA ASP A 167 12.40 3.05 -9.76
C ASP A 167 12.62 3.95 -8.53
N ASN A 168 13.78 4.60 -8.43
CA ASN A 168 14.08 5.47 -7.30
C ASN A 168 13.60 6.93 -7.48
N MET A 169 12.80 7.22 -8.51
CA MET A 169 12.31 8.57 -8.77
C MET A 169 11.42 9.10 -7.65
N TYR A 170 10.70 8.22 -6.95
CA TYR A 170 10.00 8.55 -5.70
C TYR A 170 10.87 9.37 -4.74
N TYR A 171 12.09 8.90 -4.44
CA TYR A 171 12.99 9.59 -3.50
C TYR A 171 13.54 10.90 -4.07
N LYS A 172 13.90 10.91 -5.36
CA LYS A 172 14.33 12.13 -6.08
C LYS A 172 13.23 13.20 -6.08
N ASN A 173 11.96 12.80 -6.11
CA ASN A 173 10.82 13.69 -6.02
C ASN A 173 10.68 14.28 -4.62
N LEU A 174 10.97 13.52 -3.55
CA LEU A 174 10.92 14.04 -2.18
C LEU A 174 11.93 15.18 -1.97
N GLU A 175 13.17 15.04 -2.47
CA GLU A 175 14.21 16.07 -2.40
C GLU A 175 13.81 17.38 -3.09
N LYS A 176 13.01 17.27 -4.15
CA LYS A 176 12.52 18.40 -4.96
C LYS A 176 11.22 18.99 -4.44
N GLY A 177 10.72 18.54 -3.30
CA GLY A 177 9.46 18.99 -2.74
C GLY A 177 8.22 18.47 -3.48
N MET A 178 8.35 17.38 -4.25
CA MET A 178 7.29 16.81 -5.10
C MET A 178 6.68 15.51 -4.55
N GLY A 179 6.95 15.14 -3.30
CA GLY A 179 6.22 14.03 -2.65
C GLY A 179 4.73 14.37 -2.52
N LEU A 180 3.82 13.45 -2.92
CA LEU A 180 2.37 13.71 -2.97
C LEU A 180 1.71 13.71 -1.59
N LEU A 181 1.94 12.69 -0.76
CA LEU A 181 1.34 12.59 0.57
C LEU A 181 2.19 13.33 1.61
N ALA A 182 1.55 13.86 2.65
CA ALA A 182 2.29 14.50 3.74
C ALA A 182 3.21 13.48 4.45
N SER A 183 2.76 12.23 4.56
CA SER A 183 3.55 11.10 5.07
C SER A 183 4.76 10.75 4.20
N ASP A 184 4.75 11.08 2.91
CA ASP A 184 5.91 10.88 2.02
C ASP A 184 6.91 12.04 2.20
N HIS A 185 6.41 13.27 2.07
CA HIS A 185 7.27 14.45 2.05
C HIS A 185 7.97 14.65 3.41
N ILE A 186 7.34 14.27 4.52
CA ILE A 186 7.96 14.35 5.85
C ILE A 186 9.21 13.45 5.98
N LEU A 187 9.36 12.40 5.17
CA LEU A 187 10.54 11.52 5.21
C LEU A 187 11.83 12.26 4.84
N PHE A 188 11.76 13.21 3.91
CA PHE A 188 12.91 14.04 3.56
C PHE A 188 13.12 15.17 4.57
N LYS A 189 12.05 15.71 5.15
CA LYS A 189 12.12 16.80 6.14
C LYS A 189 12.65 16.36 7.50
N TYR A 190 12.47 15.11 7.88
CA TYR A 190 12.83 14.62 9.22
C TYR A 190 14.27 14.09 9.28
N ASN A 191 15.06 14.60 10.22
CA ASN A 191 16.52 14.35 10.27
C ASN A 191 16.91 12.86 10.33
N SER A 192 16.11 12.01 10.99
CA SER A 192 16.45 10.59 11.13
C SER A 192 16.13 9.75 9.88
N THR A 193 15.26 10.23 8.99
CA THR A 193 14.88 9.53 7.75
C THR A 193 15.56 10.11 6.52
N ARG A 194 15.93 11.42 6.55
CA ARG A 194 16.59 12.10 5.44
C ARG A 194 17.79 11.36 4.86
N PRO A 195 18.74 10.82 5.66
CA PRO A 195 19.89 10.11 5.10
C PRO A 195 19.51 8.87 4.28
N PHE A 196 18.41 8.20 4.61
CA PHE A 196 17.92 7.05 3.84
C PHE A 196 17.23 7.49 2.55
N VAL A 197 16.51 8.61 2.57
CA VAL A 197 15.91 9.21 1.36
C VAL A 197 17.02 9.60 0.38
N GLU A 198 18.04 10.32 0.84
CA GLU A 198 19.18 10.74 0.03
C GLU A 198 19.97 9.53 -0.51
N LEU A 199 20.16 8.50 0.32
CA LEU A 199 20.79 7.26 -0.11
C LEU A 199 20.04 6.62 -1.29
N TYR A 200 18.73 6.45 -1.15
CA TYR A 200 17.91 5.80 -2.17
C TYR A 200 17.73 6.67 -3.41
N ALA A 201 17.68 8.00 -3.28
CA ALA A 201 17.64 8.92 -4.42
C ALA A 201 18.94 8.85 -5.26
N ASN A 202 20.09 8.69 -4.61
CA ASN A 202 21.39 8.60 -5.27
C ASN A 202 21.69 7.20 -5.83
N ASP A 203 21.23 6.15 -5.16
CA ASP A 203 21.56 4.76 -5.51
C ASP A 203 20.31 3.88 -5.57
N GLN A 204 19.87 3.60 -6.79
CA GLN A 204 18.72 2.72 -7.04
C GLN A 204 19.01 1.26 -6.67
N THR A 205 20.25 0.79 -6.81
CA THR A 205 20.62 -0.57 -6.46
C THR A 205 20.46 -0.79 -4.96
N VAL A 206 20.93 0.15 -4.14
CA VAL A 206 20.76 0.07 -2.68
C VAL A 206 19.27 0.14 -2.30
N PHE A 207 18.49 1.02 -2.94
CA PHE A 207 17.04 1.04 -2.74
C PHE A 207 16.41 -0.33 -3.04
N PHE A 208 16.73 -0.92 -4.19
CA PHE A 208 16.16 -2.18 -4.64
C PHE A 208 16.52 -3.34 -3.71
N GLU A 209 17.77 -3.41 -3.23
CA GLU A 209 18.22 -4.42 -2.27
C GLU A 209 17.49 -4.30 -0.92
N ASP A 210 17.37 -3.09 -0.39
CA ASP A 210 16.67 -2.86 0.88
C ASP A 210 15.16 -3.08 0.74
N PHE A 211 14.56 -2.68 -0.38
CA PHE A 211 13.16 -2.93 -0.69
C PHE A 211 12.87 -4.43 -0.78
N ALA A 212 13.67 -5.19 -1.52
CA ALA A 212 13.58 -6.63 -1.64
C ALA A 212 13.60 -7.31 -0.27
N ARG A 213 14.63 -7.03 0.55
CA ARG A 213 14.74 -7.59 1.92
C ARG A 213 13.55 -7.23 2.80
N ALA A 214 13.08 -5.99 2.73
CA ALA A 214 11.93 -5.54 3.50
C ALA A 214 10.62 -6.22 3.04
N MET A 215 10.46 -6.46 1.73
CA MET A 215 9.31 -7.18 1.17
C MET A 215 9.30 -8.67 1.54
N GLU A 216 10.45 -9.34 1.54
CA GLU A 216 10.56 -10.72 2.04
C GLU A 216 10.14 -10.82 3.51
N LYS A 217 10.62 -9.87 4.33
CA LYS A 217 10.24 -9.77 5.74
C LYS A 217 8.75 -9.47 5.90
N LEU A 218 8.18 -8.56 5.10
CA LEU A 218 6.76 -8.23 5.10
C LEU A 218 5.90 -9.44 4.75
N GLY A 219 6.35 -10.27 3.80
CA GLY A 219 5.72 -11.55 3.48
C GLY A 219 5.63 -12.52 4.66
N MET A 220 6.49 -12.35 5.68
CA MET A 220 6.55 -13.20 6.87
C MET A 220 5.84 -12.63 8.10
N VAL A 221 5.31 -11.42 8.03
CA VAL A 221 4.57 -10.82 9.14
C VAL A 221 3.26 -11.57 9.39
N GLY A 222 3.03 -12.01 10.63
CA GLY A 222 1.75 -12.62 11.02
C GLY A 222 1.39 -13.90 10.26
N VAL A 223 2.38 -14.68 9.80
CA VAL A 223 2.11 -15.97 9.16
C VAL A 223 1.34 -16.85 10.13
N LYS A 224 0.14 -17.26 9.72
CA LYS A 224 -0.67 -18.23 10.48
C LYS A 224 -0.19 -19.64 10.18
N GLY A 225 0.04 -20.41 11.23
CA GLY A 225 0.38 -21.83 11.14
C GLY A 225 -0.84 -22.70 10.79
N ASP A 226 -0.65 -24.02 10.77
CA ASP A 226 -1.66 -24.94 10.26
C ASP A 226 -3.00 -24.91 11.00
N LYS A 227 -2.98 -24.55 12.28
CA LYS A 227 -4.13 -24.55 13.20
C LYS A 227 -4.92 -23.23 13.17
N ASP A 228 -4.33 -22.16 12.65
CA ASP A 228 -4.87 -20.78 12.79
C ASP A 228 -5.40 -20.21 11.48
N GLY A 229 -5.46 -21.03 10.42
CA GLY A 229 -5.97 -20.62 9.13
C GLY A 229 -6.35 -21.77 8.21
N GLU A 230 -6.90 -21.42 7.06
CA GLU A 230 -7.35 -22.35 6.02
C GLU A 230 -6.80 -22.01 4.63
N VAL A 231 -6.96 -22.93 3.69
CA VAL A 231 -6.79 -22.64 2.27
C VAL A 231 -8.18 -22.37 1.70
N ARG A 232 -8.56 -21.10 1.53
CA ARG A 232 -9.92 -20.77 1.07
C ARG A 232 -10.15 -21.21 -0.39
N ARG A 233 -11.39 -21.49 -0.76
CA ARG A 233 -11.83 -21.78 -2.16
C ARG A 233 -12.35 -20.59 -2.95
N ARG A 234 -12.93 -19.56 -2.30
CA ARG A 234 -13.00 -18.17 -2.84
C ARG A 234 -12.28 -17.14 -1.94
N CYS A 235 -11.79 -16.02 -2.48
CA CYS A 235 -11.03 -15.04 -1.67
C CYS A 235 -11.94 -14.26 -0.71
N ASP A 236 -13.16 -14.02 -1.16
CA ASP A 236 -14.21 -13.23 -0.54
C ASP A 236 -15.05 -14.00 0.49
N ASN A 237 -14.75 -15.28 0.74
CA ASN A 237 -15.56 -16.15 1.60
C ASN A 237 -14.71 -17.17 2.37
N LEU A 238 -15.16 -17.48 3.58
CA LEU A 238 -14.67 -18.63 4.35
C LEU A 238 -15.16 -19.96 3.73
N ASN A 239 -14.43 -21.04 3.96
CA ASN A 239 -14.95 -22.37 3.60
C ASN A 239 -16.01 -22.81 4.62
N LYS A 240 -17.05 -23.55 4.17
CA LYS A 240 -18.00 -24.20 5.08
C LYS A 240 -17.47 -25.58 5.55
N PRO A 241 -17.93 -26.08 6.71
CA PRO A 241 -17.54 -27.40 7.25
C PRO A 241 -17.75 -28.58 6.28
N ASN A 242 -18.74 -28.50 5.39
CA ASN A 242 -19.05 -29.58 4.43
C ASN A 242 -18.37 -29.39 3.06
N GLY A 243 -17.33 -28.54 2.98
CA GLY A 243 -16.61 -28.29 1.73
C GLY A 243 -17.42 -27.51 0.69
N SER A 244 -18.57 -26.93 1.04
CA SER A 244 -19.28 -25.96 0.20
C SER A 244 -18.75 -24.55 0.46
N VAL A 245 -18.90 -23.64 -0.50
CA VAL A 245 -18.51 -22.23 -0.31
C VAL A 245 -19.62 -21.51 0.46
N ALA A 246 -19.27 -20.65 1.42
CA ALA A 246 -20.24 -19.78 2.07
C ALA A 246 -20.91 -18.84 1.05
N GLU A 247 -22.19 -18.49 1.28
CA GLU A 247 -22.80 -17.42 0.49
C GLU A 247 -22.06 -16.12 0.79
N PRO A 248 -21.89 -15.23 -0.22
CA PRO A 248 -21.20 -13.97 -0.02
C PRO A 248 -21.85 -13.19 1.13
N ASP A 249 -21.08 -12.95 2.18
CA ASP A 249 -21.50 -12.07 3.26
C ASP A 249 -21.68 -10.66 2.67
N LYS A 250 -22.92 -10.16 2.67
CA LYS A 250 -23.28 -8.85 2.11
C LYS A 250 -22.69 -7.68 2.91
N SER A 251 -22.06 -7.94 4.06
CA SER A 251 -21.24 -6.97 4.79
C SER A 251 -19.82 -6.82 4.23
N PHE A 252 -19.39 -7.75 3.36
CA PHE A 252 -18.06 -7.79 2.76
C PHE A 252 -17.95 -6.84 1.57
N THR A 253 -17.84 -5.54 1.84
CA THR A 253 -17.44 -4.56 0.83
C THR A 253 -15.92 -4.63 0.64
N SER A 254 -15.49 -5.33 -0.40
CA SER A 254 -14.09 -5.62 -0.68
C SER A 254 -13.29 -4.36 -1.06
N ASN A 255 -12.55 -3.81 -0.09
CA ASN A 255 -11.18 -3.37 -0.37
C ASN A 255 -10.29 -4.44 0.27
N ILE A 256 -9.70 -5.33 -0.54
CA ILE A 256 -8.55 -6.11 -0.07
C ILE A 256 -7.40 -5.11 -0.10
N SER A 257 -7.30 -4.32 0.98
CA SER A 257 -6.03 -3.72 1.37
C SER A 257 -5.04 -4.87 1.62
N PHE A 258 -3.74 -4.60 1.71
CA PHE A 258 -2.85 -5.47 2.50
C PHE A 258 -3.44 -5.52 3.92
N GLU A 259 -4.45 -6.36 4.13
CA GLU A 259 -4.92 -6.75 5.44
C GLU A 259 -3.78 -7.60 5.99
N LEU A 260 -2.80 -6.91 6.57
CA LEU A 260 -2.12 -7.34 7.76
C LEU A 260 -3.20 -7.56 8.83
N ASN A 261 -4.04 -8.58 8.65
CA ASN A 261 -4.79 -9.21 9.72
C ASN A 261 -3.76 -9.91 10.60
N LEU A 262 -3.09 -9.08 11.42
CA LEU A 262 -2.55 -9.42 12.72
C LEU A 262 -3.72 -9.33 13.72
#